data_AF-A0A4Q4D1Z5-F1
#
_entry.id   AF-A0A4Q4D1Z5-F1
#
_cell.length_a   1.000
_cell.length_b   1.000
_cell.length_c   1.000
_cell.angle_alpha   90.00
_cell.angle_beta   90.00
_cell.angle_gamma   90.00
#
_symmetry.space_group_name_H-M   'P 1'
#
loop_
_entity.id
_entity.type
_entity.pdbx_description
1 polymer ?
#
loop_
_entity_poly.entity_id
_entity_poly.type
_entity_poly.pdbx_seq_one_letter_code
_entity_poly.pdbx_strand_id
1 'polypeptide(L)'
;DGVLGLPLIKNTKTVDPTDKTSPEVFQIESAMGAAVEVFDGATAIEVERSRFLPVKTTNDLMLLRSDVYGLGEDFLVRAQQDAPLVDLDRRFFTTIADFDARLPHVPSLVDARSLTVRGDWRFGRDVVVQGDVVLDDDGTARAVPEGARLG
;
A
#
# COMPACT_ATOMS: atom_id res chain seq x y z
N ASP A 1 -28.71 -6.47 26.94
CA ASP A 1 -28.03 -7.50 26.12
C ASP A 1 -26.79 -7.03 25.36
N GLY A 2 -26.46 -5.73 25.27
CA GLY A 2 -25.11 -5.30 24.80
C GLY A 2 -24.78 -5.62 23.34
N VAL A 3 -25.76 -6.05 22.54
CA VAL A 3 -25.61 -6.36 21.12
C VAL A 3 -26.01 -5.15 20.29
N LEU A 4 -25.08 -4.64 19.47
CA LEU A 4 -25.28 -3.45 18.62
C LEU A 4 -26.10 -3.73 17.35
N GLY A 5 -26.26 -4.99 16.95
CA GLY A 5 -27.02 -5.35 15.75
C GLY A 5 -26.37 -4.93 14.43
N LEU A 6 -25.04 -4.83 14.39
CA LEU A 6 -24.31 -4.41 13.18
C LEU A 6 -24.54 -5.40 12.01
N PRO A 7 -24.60 -4.89 10.77
CA PRO A 7 -24.73 -5.73 9.58
C PRO A 7 -23.53 -6.68 9.46
N LEU A 8 -23.82 -7.94 9.12
CA LEU A 8 -22.82 -8.98 8.92
C LEU A 8 -22.27 -8.92 7.50
N ILE A 9 -20.95 -9.06 7.39
CA ILE A 9 -20.20 -9.19 6.15
C ILE A 9 -19.74 -10.64 6.05
N LYS A 10 -20.08 -11.30 4.93
CA LYS A 10 -19.62 -12.66 4.62
C LYS A 10 -18.48 -12.59 3.60
N ASN A 11 -17.27 -12.88 4.05
CA ASN A 11 -16.09 -12.94 3.20
C ASN A 11 -15.69 -14.40 2.94
N THR A 12 -15.56 -14.78 1.67
CA THR A 12 -15.01 -16.09 1.28
C THR A 12 -13.49 -16.03 1.26
N LYS A 13 -12.82 -16.98 1.93
CA LYS A 13 -11.36 -17.06 2.04
C LYS A 13 -10.91 -18.53 2.08
N THR A 14 -9.61 -18.75 2.00
CA THR A 14 -8.98 -20.03 2.37
C THR A 14 -8.59 -20.01 3.85
N VAL A 15 -8.64 -21.17 4.53
CA VAL A 15 -8.33 -21.27 5.97
C VAL A 15 -6.89 -20.88 6.28
N ASP A 16 -5.95 -21.21 5.39
CA ASP A 16 -4.61 -20.66 5.36
C ASP A 16 -4.57 -19.58 4.25
N PRO A 17 -4.40 -18.29 4.61
CA PRO A 17 -4.36 -17.20 3.62
C PRO A 17 -3.09 -17.21 2.74
N THR A 18 -2.08 -17.99 3.11
CA THR A 18 -0.83 -18.15 2.35
C THR A 18 -0.87 -19.36 1.41
N ASP A 19 -1.75 -20.33 1.67
CA ASP A 19 -1.97 -21.51 0.83
C ASP A 19 -3.36 -21.45 0.15
N LYS A 20 -3.34 -21.15 -1.15
CA LYS A 20 -4.54 -21.08 -1.99
C LYS A 20 -5.26 -22.42 -2.19
N THR A 21 -4.62 -23.54 -1.84
CA THR A 21 -5.20 -24.88 -1.95
C THR A 21 -5.88 -25.33 -0.66
N SER A 22 -5.69 -24.59 0.44
CA SER A 22 -6.31 -24.90 1.71
C SER A 22 -7.85 -24.72 1.66
N PRO A 23 -8.62 -25.43 2.51
CA PRO A 23 -10.08 -25.41 2.47
C PRO A 23 -10.70 -24.01 2.47
N GLU A 24 -11.75 -23.83 1.67
CA GLU A 24 -12.55 -22.60 1.68
C GLU A 24 -13.35 -22.46 2.98
N VAL A 25 -13.39 -21.25 3.51
CA VAL A 25 -14.12 -20.87 4.72
C VAL A 25 -14.86 -19.54 4.53
N PHE A 26 -15.87 -19.31 5.36
CA PHE A 26 -16.51 -17.99 5.48
C PHE A 26 -15.98 -17.27 6.72
N GLN A 27 -15.40 -16.09 6.53
CA GLN A 27 -15.12 -15.14 7.59
C GLN A 27 -16.33 -14.23 7.76
N ILE A 28 -16.93 -14.26 8.94
CA ILE A 28 -18.06 -13.40 9.30
C ILE A 28 -17.51 -12.22 10.09
N GLU A 29 -17.68 -11.03 9.52
CA GLU A 29 -17.15 -9.78 10.03
C GLU A 29 -18.28 -8.77 10.24
N SER A 30 -17.99 -7.70 10.97
CA SER A 30 -18.79 -6.47 10.98
C SER A 30 -17.85 -5.28 10.89
N ALA A 31 -18.33 -4.16 10.36
CA ALA A 31 -17.54 -2.94 10.24
C ALA A 31 -17.88 -1.97 11.36
N MET A 32 -16.88 -1.45 12.08
CA MET A 32 -17.13 -0.45 13.12
C MET A 32 -17.86 0.79 12.59
N GLY A 33 -17.62 1.17 11.33
CA GLY A 33 -18.27 2.30 10.69
C GLY A 33 -19.77 2.11 10.43
N ALA A 34 -20.25 0.86 10.37
CA ALA A 34 -21.68 0.57 10.23
C ALA A 34 -22.48 0.97 11.48
N ALA A 35 -21.79 1.25 12.60
CA ALA A 35 -22.43 1.78 13.80
C ALA A 35 -23.04 3.18 13.59
N VAL A 36 -22.67 3.90 12.53
CA VAL A 36 -23.32 5.16 12.16
C VAL A 36 -24.85 5.00 11.98
N GLU A 37 -25.32 3.82 11.62
CA GLU A 37 -26.75 3.53 11.42
C GLU A 37 -27.50 3.23 12.72
N VAL A 38 -26.79 2.95 13.83
CA VAL A 38 -27.41 2.49 15.09
C VAL A 38 -27.50 3.57 16.17
N PHE A 39 -26.86 4.73 15.97
CA PHE A 39 -26.87 5.83 16.92
C PHE A 39 -27.71 7.01 16.42
N ASP A 40 -28.73 7.38 17.19
CA ASP A 40 -29.52 8.58 16.94
C ASP A 40 -28.62 9.83 16.91
N GLY A 41 -28.74 10.62 15.85
CA GLY A 41 -27.95 11.85 15.66
C GLY A 41 -26.51 11.63 15.16
N ALA A 42 -26.13 10.40 14.78
CA ALA A 42 -24.85 10.16 14.14
C ALA A 42 -24.69 11.01 12.87
N THR A 43 -23.52 11.63 12.72
CA THR A 43 -23.22 12.59 11.65
C THR A 43 -21.82 12.34 11.10
N ALA A 44 -21.66 12.44 9.78
CA ALA A 44 -20.36 12.44 9.13
C ALA A 44 -19.81 13.86 9.00
N ILE A 45 -18.52 14.04 9.23
CA ILE A 45 -17.80 15.30 9.04
C ILE A 45 -16.69 15.06 8.04
N GLU A 46 -16.63 15.89 6.99
CA GLU A 46 -15.52 15.88 6.05
C GLU A 46 -14.26 16.40 6.72
N VAL A 47 -13.15 15.71 6.48
CA VAL A 47 -11.84 16.07 7.01
C VAL A 47 -10.83 16.12 5.89
N GLU A 48 -9.77 16.89 6.10
CA GLU A 48 -8.64 16.93 5.17
C GLU A 48 -8.01 15.55 4.98
N ARG A 49 -7.49 15.30 3.77
CA ARG A 49 -6.81 14.05 3.40
C ARG A 49 -5.65 13.70 4.35
N SER A 50 -5.00 14.71 4.92
CA SER A 50 -3.93 14.59 5.91
C SER A 50 -4.31 13.77 7.15
N ARG A 51 -5.62 13.64 7.45
CA ARG A 51 -6.12 12.85 8.59
C ARG A 51 -6.25 11.35 8.31
N PHE A 52 -6.06 10.92 7.06
CA PHE A 52 -6.23 9.52 6.68
C PHE A 52 -5.20 9.10 5.62
N LEU A 53 -4.12 8.46 6.08
CA LEU A 53 -3.06 7.88 5.26
C LEU A 53 -3.10 6.34 5.39
N PRO A 54 -4.01 5.66 4.67
CA PRO A 54 -4.14 4.22 4.78
C PRO A 54 -2.96 3.52 4.10
N VAL A 55 -2.46 2.45 4.72
CA VAL A 55 -1.56 1.48 4.08
C VAL A 55 -2.31 0.17 3.95
N LYS A 56 -2.74 -0.17 2.73
CA LYS A 56 -3.50 -1.39 2.44
C LYS A 56 -2.72 -2.35 1.56
N THR A 57 -1.81 -1.82 0.77
CA THR A 57 -0.99 -2.54 -0.20
C THR A 57 0.48 -2.17 -0.04
N THR A 58 1.33 -2.93 -0.70
CA THR A 58 2.76 -2.62 -0.81
C THR A 58 3.03 -1.39 -1.68
N ASN A 59 2.10 -1.00 -2.57
CA ASN A 59 2.15 0.29 -3.27
C ASN A 59 2.06 1.45 -2.26
N ASP A 60 1.10 1.38 -1.34
CA ASP A 60 0.96 2.38 -0.27
C ASP A 60 2.17 2.38 0.68
N LEU A 61 2.71 1.19 0.98
CA LEU A 61 3.87 1.04 1.83
C LEU A 61 5.13 1.65 1.20
N MET A 62 5.31 1.50 -0.12
CA MET A 62 6.41 2.10 -0.85
C MET A 62 6.38 3.62 -0.74
N LEU A 63 5.20 4.21 -0.95
CA LEU A 63 4.98 5.63 -0.77
C LEU A 63 5.31 6.07 0.65
N LEU A 64 4.73 5.41 1.67
CA LEU A 64 4.92 5.76 3.07
C LEU A 64 6.39 5.67 3.53
N ARG A 65 7.14 4.70 3.01
CA ARG A 65 8.57 4.53 3.33
C ARG A 65 9.49 5.47 2.54
N SER A 66 9.02 6.05 1.44
CA SER A 66 9.80 6.98 0.59
C SER A 66 9.85 8.38 1.18
N ASP A 67 10.62 9.26 0.53
CA ASP A 67 10.71 10.69 0.87
C ASP A 67 9.46 11.51 0.50
N VAL A 68 8.45 10.90 -0.11
CA VAL A 68 7.13 11.53 -0.31
C VAL A 68 6.45 11.86 1.02
N TYR A 69 6.72 11.06 2.07
CA TYR A 69 6.18 11.27 3.40
C TYR A 69 7.30 11.52 4.41
N GLY A 70 7.09 12.50 5.29
CA GLY A 70 7.98 12.81 6.41
C GLY A 70 7.28 12.64 7.76
N LEU A 71 8.07 12.45 8.82
CA LEU A 71 7.60 12.46 10.20
C LEU A 71 7.79 13.86 10.79
N GLY A 72 6.69 14.49 11.22
CA GLY A 72 6.73 15.77 11.93
C GLY A 72 7.26 15.64 13.36
N GLU A 73 7.60 16.77 13.98
CA GLU A 73 7.99 16.83 15.40
C GLU A 73 6.87 16.37 16.35
N ASP A 74 5.63 16.41 15.87
CA ASP A 74 4.41 15.90 16.52
C ASP A 74 4.21 14.39 16.31
N PHE A 75 5.18 13.70 15.71
CA PHE A 75 5.13 12.29 15.32
C PHE A 75 4.00 11.96 14.33
N LEU A 76 3.46 12.96 13.62
CA LEU A 76 2.51 12.73 12.54
C LEU A 76 3.23 12.55 11.21
N VAL A 77 2.83 11.53 10.47
CA VAL A 77 3.25 11.34 9.08
C VAL A 77 2.51 12.35 8.21
N ARG A 78 3.25 13.10 7.40
CA ARG A 78 2.71 14.12 6.51
C ARG A 78 3.31 13.97 5.11
N ALA A 79 2.48 14.11 4.09
CA ALA A 79 2.96 14.20 2.72
C ALA A 79 3.76 15.49 2.55
N GLN A 80 4.94 15.41 1.93
CA GLN A 80 5.76 16.57 1.58
C GLN A 80 5.37 17.16 0.22
N GLN A 81 4.74 16.34 -0.63
CA GLN A 81 4.24 16.69 -1.95
C GLN A 81 3.09 15.75 -2.35
N ASP A 82 2.48 15.96 -3.52
CA ASP A 82 1.38 15.14 -4.02
C ASP A 82 1.85 13.71 -4.35
N ALA A 83 1.40 12.73 -3.58
CA ALA A 83 1.90 11.36 -3.71
C ALA A 83 1.76 10.82 -5.16
N PRO A 84 2.86 10.30 -5.77
CA PRO A 84 2.81 9.76 -7.11
C PRO A 84 1.98 8.48 -7.17
N LEU A 85 1.56 8.11 -8.38
CA LEU A 85 0.99 6.79 -8.61
C LEU A 85 2.08 5.72 -8.52
N VAL A 86 1.92 4.76 -7.62
CA VAL A 86 2.77 3.56 -7.55
C VAL A 86 1.94 2.34 -7.93
N ASP A 87 2.44 1.57 -8.89
CA ASP A 87 1.81 0.33 -9.35
C ASP A 87 2.84 -0.80 -9.44
N LEU A 88 2.85 -1.66 -8.41
CA LEU A 88 3.75 -2.80 -8.31
C LEU A 88 3.07 -4.09 -8.78
N ASP A 89 3.81 -4.91 -9.52
CA ASP A 89 3.34 -6.21 -9.98
C ASP A 89 2.99 -7.13 -8.80
N ARG A 90 1.70 -7.48 -8.68
CA ARG A 90 1.21 -8.34 -7.60
C ARG A 90 1.86 -9.73 -7.61
N ARG A 91 2.39 -10.21 -8.73
CA ARG A 91 3.12 -11.50 -8.78
C ARG A 91 4.39 -11.48 -7.93
N PHE A 92 5.00 -10.31 -7.75
CA PHE A 92 6.33 -10.15 -7.16
C PHE A 92 6.37 -9.22 -5.95
N PHE A 93 5.28 -8.48 -5.68
CA PHE A 93 5.24 -7.47 -4.61
C PHE A 93 4.00 -7.59 -3.71
N THR A 94 3.22 -8.68 -3.75
CA THR A 94 2.00 -8.78 -2.91
C THR A 94 2.31 -8.88 -1.42
N THR A 95 3.32 -9.67 -1.02
CA THR A 95 3.65 -9.86 0.40
C THR A 95 4.72 -8.88 0.85
N ILE A 96 4.76 -8.59 2.15
CA ILE A 96 5.84 -7.76 2.74
C ILE A 96 7.20 -8.43 2.53
N ALA A 97 7.28 -9.76 2.64
CA ALA A 97 8.53 -10.49 2.44
C ALA A 97 9.05 -10.34 0.99
N ASP A 98 8.16 -10.47 0.00
CA ASP A 98 8.52 -10.27 -1.40
C ASP A 98 8.92 -8.82 -1.71
N PHE A 99 8.21 -7.86 -1.10
CA PHE A 99 8.52 -6.45 -1.19
C PHE A 99 9.90 -6.14 -0.62
N ASP A 100 10.17 -6.54 0.63
CA ASP A 100 11.45 -6.27 1.32
C ASP A 100 12.63 -6.95 0.61
N ALA A 101 12.43 -8.13 0.01
CA ALA A 101 13.46 -8.83 -0.75
C ALA A 101 13.90 -8.09 -2.03
N ARG A 102 13.01 -7.25 -2.59
CA ARG A 102 13.22 -6.49 -3.84
C ARG A 102 13.53 -5.02 -3.60
N LEU A 103 13.01 -4.46 -2.52
CA LEU A 103 13.13 -3.05 -2.12
C LEU A 103 13.70 -2.96 -0.69
N PRO A 104 14.94 -3.43 -0.45
CA PRO A 104 15.58 -3.26 0.86
C PRO A 104 15.77 -1.78 1.21
N HIS A 105 15.90 -0.94 0.17
CA HIS A 105 15.84 0.51 0.23
C HIS A 105 14.81 0.95 -0.80
N VAL A 106 13.80 1.72 -0.38
CA VAL A 106 12.86 2.32 -1.32
C VAL A 106 13.54 3.46 -2.08
N PRO A 107 13.22 3.68 -3.37
CA PRO A 107 13.74 4.81 -4.10
C PRO A 107 13.15 6.12 -3.57
N SER A 108 13.84 7.22 -3.87
CA SER A 108 13.27 8.56 -3.80
C SER A 108 12.17 8.69 -4.85
N LEU A 109 11.01 9.21 -4.42
CA LEU A 109 9.80 9.36 -5.23
C LEU A 109 9.26 10.80 -5.19
N VAL A 110 9.89 11.71 -4.45
CA VAL A 110 9.44 13.11 -4.31
C VAL A 110 9.32 13.86 -5.65
N ASP A 111 10.13 13.50 -6.64
CA ASP A 111 10.13 14.09 -7.99
C ASP A 111 9.33 13.24 -9.01
N ALA A 112 8.74 12.12 -8.59
CA ALA A 112 7.98 11.23 -9.47
C ALA A 112 6.54 11.73 -9.66
N ARG A 113 5.98 11.45 -10.83
CA ARG A 113 4.53 11.50 -11.12
C ARG A 113 3.92 10.11 -11.09
N SER A 114 4.64 9.13 -11.65
CA SER A 114 4.24 7.72 -11.57
C SER A 114 5.44 6.78 -11.62
N LEU A 115 5.30 5.64 -10.95
CA LEU A 115 6.19 4.50 -11.04
C LEU A 115 5.37 3.22 -11.22
N THR A 116 5.52 2.61 -12.39
CA THR A 116 4.94 1.29 -12.69
C THR A 116 6.06 0.26 -12.80
N VAL A 117 5.98 -0.82 -12.04
CA VAL A 117 6.95 -1.92 -12.05
C VAL A 117 6.25 -3.20 -12.46
N ARG A 118 6.70 -3.81 -13.56
CA ARG A 118 6.23 -5.10 -14.09
C ARG A 118 7.37 -6.09 -14.08
N GLY A 119 7.13 -7.30 -13.57
CA GLY A 119 8.16 -8.34 -13.47
C GLY A 119 9.00 -8.29 -12.18
N ASP A 120 10.05 -9.11 -12.15
CA ASP A 120 10.92 -9.27 -10.98
C ASP A 120 12.06 -8.24 -10.99
N TRP A 121 11.79 -7.06 -10.43
CA TRP A 121 12.78 -5.99 -10.29
C TRP A 121 13.29 -5.86 -8.88
N ARG A 122 14.62 -5.76 -8.74
CA ARG A 122 15.30 -5.41 -7.49
C ARG A 122 15.89 -4.02 -7.56
N PHE A 123 15.73 -3.22 -6.52
CA PHE A 123 16.23 -1.86 -6.48
C PHE A 123 17.51 -1.79 -5.64
N GLY A 124 18.52 -1.13 -6.20
CA GLY A 124 19.71 -0.71 -5.47
C GLY A 124 19.39 0.41 -4.46
N ARG A 125 20.38 0.76 -3.66
CA ARG A 125 20.31 1.92 -2.76
C ARG A 125 20.34 3.22 -3.57
N ASP A 126 19.82 4.31 -2.99
CA ASP A 126 19.94 5.68 -3.51
C ASP A 126 19.41 5.87 -4.94
N VAL A 127 18.44 5.05 -5.35
CA VAL A 127 17.72 5.20 -6.61
C VAL A 127 16.78 6.40 -6.52
N VAL A 128 16.71 7.21 -7.58
CA VAL A 128 15.80 8.36 -7.69
C VAL A 128 14.90 8.18 -8.89
N VAL A 129 13.59 8.36 -8.70
CA VAL A 129 12.58 8.33 -9.76
C VAL A 129 12.05 9.74 -9.99
N GLN A 130 12.02 10.18 -11.24
CA GLN A 130 11.58 11.51 -11.65
C GLN A 130 10.57 11.35 -12.79
N GLY A 131 9.50 12.15 -12.80
CA GLY A 131 8.50 12.08 -13.87
C GLY A 131 7.72 10.75 -13.92
N ASP A 132 7.47 10.24 -15.13
CA ASP A 132 6.71 9.00 -15.34
C ASP A 132 7.65 7.87 -15.74
N VAL A 133 7.76 6.84 -14.90
CA VAL A 133 8.67 5.71 -15.12
C VAL A 133 7.90 4.41 -15.18
N VAL A 134 8.21 3.61 -16.22
CA VAL A 134 7.71 2.24 -16.39
C VAL A 134 8.91 1.31 -16.52
N LEU A 135 8.94 0.28 -15.67
CA LEU A 135 9.87 -0.83 -15.78
C LEU A 135 9.10 -2.06 -16.28
N ASP A 136 9.38 -2.46 -17.52
CA ASP A 136 8.68 -3.55 -18.18
C ASP A 136 9.16 -4.94 -17.74
N ASP A 137 8.28 -5.93 -17.90
CA ASP A 137 8.57 -7.34 -17.69
C ASP A 137 9.07 -7.97 -18.99
N ASP A 138 10.34 -8.34 -19.05
CA ASP A 138 10.91 -9.10 -20.17
C ASP A 138 11.03 -10.60 -19.90
N GLY A 139 10.40 -11.08 -18.82
CA GLY A 139 10.42 -12.47 -18.40
C GLY A 139 11.69 -12.87 -17.65
N THR A 140 12.62 -11.95 -17.40
CA THR A 140 13.84 -12.19 -16.62
C THR A 140 13.93 -11.28 -15.41
N ALA A 141 14.60 -11.75 -14.35
CA ALA A 141 14.85 -10.93 -13.18
C ALA A 141 15.84 -9.80 -13.52
N ARG A 142 15.50 -8.58 -13.10
CA ARG A 142 16.26 -7.36 -13.38
C ARG A 142 16.64 -6.63 -12.09
N ALA A 143 17.66 -5.78 -12.20
CA ALA A 143 18.11 -4.94 -11.11
C ALA A 143 18.26 -3.50 -11.59
N VAL A 144 17.72 -2.56 -10.81
CA VAL A 144 18.05 -1.14 -10.93
C VAL A 144 19.35 -0.91 -10.17
N PRO A 145 20.42 -0.41 -10.82
CA PRO A 145 21.69 -0.17 -10.15
C PRO A 145 21.58 0.83 -8.99
N GLU A 146 22.50 0.71 -8.04
CA GLU A 146 22.68 1.69 -6.97
C GLU A 146 22.96 3.10 -7.56
N GLY A 147 22.32 4.12 -6.98
CA GLY A 147 22.45 5.51 -7.41
C GLY A 147 21.79 5.83 -8.76
N ALA A 148 21.07 4.89 -9.37
CA ALA A 148 20.42 5.12 -10.66
C ALA A 148 19.37 6.23 -10.58
N ARG A 149 19.29 7.02 -11.65
CA ARG A 149 18.25 8.03 -11.84
C ARG A 149 17.35 7.58 -12.99
N LEU A 150 16.08 7.39 -12.69
CA LEU A 150 15.05 6.98 -13.64
C LEU A 150 14.15 8.18 -13.92
N GLY A 151 13.94 8.55 -15.18
CA GLY A 151 13.03 9.64 -15.56
C GLY A 151 13.14 10.05 -17.02
#